data_AF-A0A415VFJ9-F1
#
_entry.id   AF-A0A415VFJ9-F1
#
_cell.length_a   1.000
_cell.length_b   1.000
_cell.length_c   1.000
_cell.angle_alpha   90.00
_cell.angle_beta   90.00
_cell.angle_gamma   90.00
#
_symmetry.space_group_name_H-M   'P 1'
#
loop_
_entity.id
_entity.type
_entity.pdbx_description
1 polymer ?
#
loop_
_entity_poly.entity_id
_entity_poly.type
_entity_poly.pdbx_seq_one_letter_code
_entity_poly.pdbx_strand_id
1 'polypeptide(L)'
;MMACLLTASLGVGAKSMKDLLVSMPDEVMPCLNKNMRLEFAELQEMGVKAEVKNLLEEVSVMDTLTQDFVQIRMTMASTLQMKKLPVENGDSVLCVVKTFAGPEKESELYFYNQDWKKMDATRLLDGKRMEDLAESLIQKPDTMSETRFAELKAMIEPRIVSALLLQNENSLVVRLSLPLLSAEDKKAVSAIKVQRSFKWNGKTFKES
;
A
#
# COMPACT_ATOMS: atom_id res chain seq x y z
N MET A 1 -52.32 -18.69 -18.79
CA MET A 1 -51.90 -17.74 -17.75
C MET A 1 -50.39 -17.88 -17.60
N MET A 2 -49.63 -16.98 -18.24
CA MET A 2 -48.17 -17.06 -18.36
C MET A 2 -47.56 -16.46 -17.09
N ALA A 3 -46.97 -17.29 -16.23
CA ALA A 3 -46.27 -16.82 -15.04
C ALA A 3 -44.85 -16.40 -15.44
N CYS A 4 -44.63 -15.09 -15.57
CA CYS A 4 -43.28 -14.53 -15.69
C CYS A 4 -42.57 -14.64 -14.34
N LEU A 5 -41.59 -15.54 -14.26
CA LEU A 5 -40.58 -15.57 -13.20
C LEU A 5 -39.67 -14.34 -13.35
N LEU A 6 -39.90 -13.32 -12.53
CA LEU A 6 -38.97 -12.21 -12.34
C LEU A 6 -37.76 -12.73 -11.55
N THR A 7 -36.70 -13.10 -12.23
CA THR A 7 -35.39 -13.26 -11.60
C THR A 7 -34.87 -11.88 -11.22
N ALA A 8 -34.99 -11.51 -9.94
CA ALA A 8 -34.32 -10.34 -9.40
C ALA A 8 -32.80 -10.56 -9.50
N SER A 9 -32.15 -9.87 -10.42
CA SER A 9 -30.71 -9.72 -10.43
C SER A 9 -30.32 -8.96 -9.16
N LEU A 10 -29.80 -9.67 -8.16
CA LEU A 10 -29.09 -9.05 -7.04
C LEU A 10 -27.86 -8.36 -7.65
N GLY A 11 -27.97 -7.08 -7.96
CA GLY A 11 -26.81 -6.25 -8.21
C GLY A 11 -25.98 -6.29 -6.93
N VAL A 12 -24.81 -6.92 -7.00
CA VAL A 12 -23.80 -6.81 -5.95
C VAL A 12 -23.46 -5.33 -5.88
N GLY A 13 -23.99 -4.63 -4.87
CA GLY A 13 -23.69 -3.22 -4.66
C GLY A 13 -22.20 -3.04 -4.39
N ALA A 14 -21.62 -1.96 -4.93
CA ALA A 14 -20.22 -1.62 -4.67
C ALA A 14 -20.00 -1.44 -3.15
N LYS A 15 -19.04 -2.16 -2.57
CA LYS A 15 -18.77 -2.08 -1.13
C LYS A 15 -18.17 -0.71 -0.77
N SER A 16 -18.63 -0.12 0.34
CA SER A 16 -18.01 1.09 0.88
C SER A 16 -16.62 0.77 1.44
N MET A 17 -15.79 1.80 1.65
CA MET A 17 -14.48 1.59 2.25
C MET A 17 -14.57 1.05 3.69
N LYS A 18 -15.62 1.45 4.42
CA LYS A 18 -15.97 0.90 5.74
C LYS A 18 -16.28 -0.60 5.65
N ASP A 19 -17.15 -1.00 4.70
CA ASP A 19 -17.50 -2.42 4.53
C ASP A 19 -16.27 -3.26 4.17
N LEU A 20 -15.40 -2.72 3.33
CA LEU A 20 -14.14 -3.37 2.96
C LEU A 20 -13.23 -3.53 4.18
N LEU A 21 -13.05 -2.47 4.99
CA LEU A 21 -12.27 -2.53 6.22
C LEU A 21 -12.80 -3.59 7.20
N VAL A 22 -14.12 -3.61 7.45
CA VAL A 22 -14.73 -4.55 8.42
C VAL A 22 -14.71 -5.99 7.89
N SER A 23 -14.90 -6.19 6.59
CA SER A 23 -14.89 -7.51 5.95
C SER A 23 -13.49 -8.06 5.65
N MET A 24 -12.43 -7.26 5.84
CA MET A 24 -11.04 -7.69 5.70
C MET A 24 -10.80 -8.97 6.51
N PRO A 25 -10.13 -10.01 5.96
CA PRO A 25 -9.75 -11.18 6.73
C PRO A 25 -8.67 -10.85 7.77
N ASP A 26 -8.68 -11.55 8.89
CA ASP A 26 -7.71 -11.34 9.97
C ASP A 26 -6.28 -11.63 9.52
N GLU A 27 -6.07 -12.50 8.54
CA GLU A 27 -4.76 -12.80 7.95
C GLU A 27 -4.15 -11.59 7.22
N VAL A 28 -4.99 -10.66 6.73
CA VAL A 28 -4.51 -9.41 6.12
C VAL A 28 -4.03 -8.44 7.19
N MET A 29 -4.62 -8.45 8.38
CA MET A 29 -4.26 -7.56 9.48
C MET A 29 -4.23 -8.31 10.82
N PRO A 30 -3.20 -9.14 11.09
CA PRO A 30 -3.24 -10.13 12.17
C PRO A 30 -3.36 -9.55 13.59
N CYS A 31 -2.94 -8.30 13.81
CA CYS A 31 -3.02 -7.66 15.12
C CYS A 31 -4.41 -7.06 15.42
N LEU A 32 -5.29 -6.94 14.43
CA LEU A 32 -6.61 -6.31 14.57
C LEU A 32 -7.66 -7.23 13.98
N ASN A 33 -8.43 -7.90 14.83
CA ASN A 33 -9.50 -8.78 14.36
C ASN A 33 -10.72 -8.01 13.83
N LYS A 34 -11.72 -8.72 13.33
CA LYS A 34 -12.96 -8.13 12.80
C LYS A 34 -13.64 -7.14 13.76
N ASN A 35 -13.74 -7.48 15.05
CA ASN A 35 -14.42 -6.61 16.02
C ASN A 35 -13.65 -5.30 16.23
N MET A 36 -12.32 -5.36 16.26
CA MET A 36 -11.47 -4.17 16.37
C MET A 36 -11.57 -3.28 15.13
N ARG A 37 -11.67 -3.88 13.93
CA ARG A 37 -11.89 -3.13 12.68
C ARG A 37 -13.28 -2.50 12.61
N LEU A 38 -14.29 -3.15 13.19
CA LEU A 38 -15.63 -2.59 13.34
C LEU A 38 -15.62 -1.40 14.32
N GLU A 39 -14.96 -1.55 15.46
CA GLU A 39 -14.82 -0.48 16.46
C GLU A 39 -14.17 0.78 15.86
N PHE A 40 -13.12 0.63 15.04
CA PHE A 40 -12.55 1.76 14.30
C PHE A 40 -13.59 2.50 13.46
N ALA A 41 -14.42 1.76 12.72
CA ALA A 41 -15.43 2.36 11.86
C ALA A 41 -16.52 3.08 12.66
N GLU A 42 -16.90 2.55 13.82
CA GLU A 42 -17.87 3.17 14.74
C GLU A 42 -17.31 4.45 15.37
N LEU A 43 -16.06 4.43 15.85
CA LEU A 43 -15.39 5.62 16.40
C LEU A 43 -15.28 6.75 15.37
N GLN A 44 -14.98 6.40 14.11
CA GLN A 44 -14.94 7.36 13.01
C GLN A 44 -16.32 8.00 12.75
N GLU A 45 -17.40 7.22 12.77
CA GLU A 45 -18.77 7.73 12.60
C GLU A 45 -19.22 8.62 13.75
N MET A 46 -18.74 8.35 14.96
CA MET A 46 -18.94 9.20 16.14
C MET A 46 -18.13 10.50 16.08
N GLY A 47 -17.23 10.66 15.12
CA GLY A 47 -16.37 11.85 14.97
C GLY A 47 -15.32 11.98 16.07
N VAL A 48 -14.98 10.87 16.74
CA VAL A 48 -13.93 10.82 17.77
C VAL A 48 -12.66 10.19 17.22
N LYS A 49 -11.57 10.29 17.99
CA LYS A 49 -10.31 9.66 17.61
C LYS A 49 -10.48 8.14 17.57
N ALA A 50 -10.20 7.55 16.42
CA ALA A 50 -10.32 6.11 16.20
C ALA A 50 -9.06 5.40 16.71
N GLU A 51 -9.04 5.10 18.01
CA GLU A 51 -7.98 4.32 18.67
C GLU A 51 -8.55 3.01 19.24
N VAL A 52 -7.86 1.89 19.00
CA VAL A 52 -8.30 0.56 19.44
C VAL A 52 -7.09 -0.18 20.03
N LYS A 53 -7.29 -0.84 21.18
CA LYS A 53 -6.27 -1.72 21.77
C LYS A 53 -6.23 -3.03 20.97
N ASN A 54 -5.09 -3.33 20.36
CA ASN A 54 -4.92 -4.44 19.45
C ASN A 54 -4.58 -5.76 20.17
N LEU A 55 -4.48 -6.87 19.42
CA LEU A 55 -4.17 -8.19 19.97
C LEU A 55 -2.75 -8.34 20.54
N LEU A 56 -1.86 -7.38 20.26
CA LEU A 56 -0.51 -7.29 20.83
C LEU A 56 -0.47 -6.37 22.05
N GLU A 57 -1.64 -5.95 22.55
CA GLU A 57 -1.82 -5.01 23.66
C GLU A 57 -1.28 -3.58 23.40
N GLU A 58 -0.94 -3.26 22.16
CA GLU A 58 -0.58 -1.91 21.72
C GLU A 58 -1.81 -1.10 21.27
N VAL A 59 -1.65 0.23 21.18
CA VAL A 59 -2.69 1.11 20.63
C VAL A 59 -2.50 1.28 19.12
N SER A 60 -3.44 0.71 18.36
CA SER A 60 -3.59 0.99 16.94
C SER A 60 -4.45 2.23 16.72
N VAL A 61 -4.17 2.97 15.66
CA VAL A 61 -4.91 4.20 15.31
C VAL A 61 -5.27 4.20 13.84
N MET A 62 -6.54 4.48 13.53
CA MET A 62 -6.98 4.73 12.18
C MET A 62 -6.87 6.23 11.90
N ASP A 63 -5.81 6.61 11.17
CA ASP A 63 -5.49 8.01 10.88
C ASP A 63 -6.47 8.63 9.88
N THR A 64 -6.98 7.82 8.95
CA THR A 64 -7.80 8.29 7.84
C THR A 64 -8.71 7.19 7.35
N LEU A 65 -9.98 7.53 7.13
CA LEU A 65 -10.95 6.73 6.38
C LEU A 65 -11.72 7.66 5.43
N THR A 66 -11.60 7.42 4.12
CA THR A 66 -12.33 8.14 3.07
C THR A 66 -13.19 7.16 2.26
N GLN A 67 -13.82 7.64 1.18
CA GLN A 67 -14.60 6.81 0.26
C GLN A 67 -13.78 5.70 -0.42
N ASP A 68 -12.47 5.91 -0.58
CA ASP A 68 -11.58 5.08 -1.40
C ASP A 68 -10.23 4.78 -0.74
N PHE A 69 -9.97 5.27 0.48
CA PHE A 69 -8.68 5.12 1.14
C PHE A 69 -8.84 4.91 2.65
N VAL A 70 -7.96 4.09 3.22
CA VAL A 70 -7.81 3.95 4.66
C VAL A 70 -6.32 3.88 5.00
N GLN A 71 -5.93 4.52 6.09
CA GLN A 71 -4.62 4.38 6.69
C GLN A 71 -4.77 4.05 8.17
N ILE A 72 -4.12 2.97 8.59
CA ILE A 72 -4.10 2.49 9.97
C ILE A 72 -2.65 2.32 10.39
N ARG A 73 -2.28 2.97 11.49
CA ARG A 73 -1.09 2.61 12.25
C ARG A 73 -1.42 1.39 13.11
N MET A 74 -0.95 0.23 12.67
CA MET A 74 -1.24 -1.07 13.28
C MET A 74 -0.47 -1.24 14.60
N THR A 75 0.81 -0.87 14.62
CA THR A 75 1.67 -0.89 15.82
C THR A 75 2.54 0.36 15.85
N MET A 76 3.40 0.51 16.85
CA MET A 76 4.40 1.59 16.84
C MET A 76 5.36 1.53 15.62
N ALA A 77 5.58 0.34 15.07
CA ALA A 77 6.52 0.08 13.98
C ALA A 77 5.85 -0.34 12.66
N SER A 78 4.52 -0.30 12.54
CA SER A 78 3.86 -0.76 11.30
C SER A 78 2.60 0.01 10.94
N THR A 79 2.41 0.19 9.63
CA THR A 79 1.25 0.83 9.04
C THR A 79 0.65 -0.02 7.92
N LEU A 80 -0.65 0.10 7.72
CA LEU A 80 -1.36 -0.42 6.56
C LEU A 80 -2.06 0.73 5.86
N GLN A 81 -1.79 0.89 4.57
CA GLN A 81 -2.57 1.73 3.67
C GLN A 81 -3.35 0.82 2.73
N MET A 82 -4.64 1.10 2.53
CA MET A 82 -5.43 0.43 1.52
C MET A 82 -6.16 1.45 0.67
N LYS A 83 -6.10 1.28 -0.66
CA LYS A 83 -6.79 2.12 -1.63
C LYS A 83 -7.68 1.28 -2.54
N LYS A 84 -8.92 1.72 -2.75
CA LYS A 84 -9.88 1.17 -3.71
C LYS A 84 -9.67 1.84 -5.06
N LEU A 85 -9.13 1.10 -6.02
CA LEU A 85 -8.72 1.59 -7.33
C LEU A 85 -9.77 1.20 -8.39
N PRO A 86 -10.29 2.15 -9.17
CA PRO A 86 -11.31 1.88 -10.20
C PRO A 86 -10.72 1.04 -11.34
N VAL A 87 -11.45 0.04 -11.83
CA VAL A 87 -11.02 -0.78 -12.98
C VAL A 87 -11.76 -0.35 -14.24
N GLU A 88 -11.06 -0.31 -15.37
CA GLU A 88 -11.70 -0.03 -16.67
C GLU A 88 -12.78 -1.08 -16.96
N ASN A 89 -14.01 -0.64 -17.20
CA ASN A 89 -15.18 -1.50 -17.48
C ASN A 89 -15.52 -2.51 -16.36
N GLY A 90 -15.08 -2.25 -15.12
CA GLY A 90 -15.36 -3.09 -13.96
C GLY A 90 -15.70 -2.26 -12.74
N ASP A 91 -15.75 -2.93 -11.58
CA ASP A 91 -15.89 -2.23 -10.30
C ASP A 91 -14.52 -1.68 -9.86
N SER A 92 -13.86 -2.33 -8.90
CA SER A 92 -12.59 -1.87 -8.35
C SER A 92 -11.76 -3.00 -7.75
N VAL A 93 -10.45 -2.76 -7.67
CA VAL A 93 -9.51 -3.62 -6.95
C VAL A 93 -9.00 -2.90 -5.71
N LEU A 94 -8.60 -3.66 -4.70
CA LEU A 94 -7.98 -3.16 -3.49
C LEU A 94 -6.47 -3.27 -3.66
N CYS A 95 -5.75 -2.15 -3.54
CA CYS A 95 -4.31 -2.13 -3.35
C CYS A 95 -4.03 -1.95 -1.86
N VAL A 96 -3.29 -2.88 -1.27
CA VAL A 96 -2.92 -2.87 0.15
C VAL A 96 -1.41 -2.80 0.25
N VAL A 97 -0.91 -1.76 0.91
CA VAL A 97 0.50 -1.59 1.25
C VAL A 97 0.66 -1.74 2.75
N LYS A 98 1.43 -2.74 3.16
CA LYS A 98 1.86 -2.90 4.56
C LYS A 98 3.28 -2.39 4.67
N THR A 99 3.54 -1.48 5.58
CA THR A 99 4.88 -0.94 5.80
C THR A 99 5.33 -1.25 7.21
N PHE A 100 6.51 -1.85 7.34
CA PHE A 100 7.23 -1.96 8.58
C PHE A 100 8.30 -0.86 8.64
N ALA A 101 8.41 -0.19 9.79
CA ALA A 101 9.33 0.90 10.05
C ALA A 101 10.25 0.51 11.21
N GLY A 102 11.23 -0.34 10.91
CA GLY A 102 12.33 -0.66 11.82
C GLY A 102 13.44 0.40 11.72
N PRO A 103 14.69 0.06 11.38
CA PRO A 103 15.74 1.06 11.14
C PRO A 103 15.46 1.94 9.90
N GLU A 104 14.78 1.38 8.89
CA GLU A 104 14.26 2.08 7.71
C GLU A 104 12.91 1.44 7.32
N LYS A 105 12.16 2.09 6.42
CA LYS A 105 10.88 1.56 5.95
C LYS A 105 11.06 0.41 4.97
N GLU A 106 10.24 -0.61 5.07
CA GLU A 106 10.12 -1.68 4.09
C GLU A 106 8.64 -1.95 3.87
N SER A 107 8.23 -2.19 2.62
CA SER A 107 6.83 -2.36 2.29
C SER A 107 6.55 -3.61 1.49
N GLU A 108 5.47 -4.29 1.84
CA GLU A 108 4.84 -5.32 1.02
C GLU A 108 3.61 -4.75 0.33
N LEU A 109 3.40 -5.12 -0.93
CA LEU A 109 2.28 -4.67 -1.73
C LEU A 109 1.45 -5.86 -2.21
N TYR A 110 0.15 -5.75 -1.98
CA TYR A 110 -0.82 -6.78 -2.31
C TYR A 110 -2.00 -6.22 -3.07
N PHE A 111 -2.58 -7.03 -3.93
CA PHE A 111 -3.86 -6.72 -4.56
C PHE A 111 -4.91 -7.77 -4.20
N TYR A 112 -6.14 -7.31 -4.04
CA TYR A 112 -7.30 -8.14 -3.80
C TYR A 112 -8.48 -7.64 -4.64
N ASN A 113 -9.42 -8.52 -4.94
CA ASN A 113 -10.76 -8.07 -5.31
C ASN A 113 -11.55 -7.63 -4.05
N GLN A 114 -12.77 -7.14 -4.22
CA GLN A 114 -13.61 -6.71 -3.08
C GLN A 114 -14.10 -7.87 -2.17
N ASP A 115 -13.91 -9.11 -2.59
CA ASP A 115 -14.19 -10.31 -1.77
C ASP A 115 -12.93 -10.84 -1.09
N TRP A 116 -11.88 -10.02 -1.02
CA TRP A 116 -10.61 -10.35 -0.36
C TRP A 116 -9.88 -11.55 -0.96
N LYS A 117 -10.20 -11.92 -2.20
CA LYS A 117 -9.43 -12.88 -2.97
C LYS A 117 -8.17 -12.22 -3.50
N LYS A 118 -7.01 -12.72 -3.06
CA LYS A 118 -5.70 -12.24 -3.50
C LYS A 118 -5.56 -12.36 -5.02
N MET A 119 -5.04 -11.31 -5.63
CA MET A 119 -4.76 -11.21 -7.06
C MET A 119 -3.25 -11.26 -7.31
N ASP A 120 -2.88 -11.59 -8.53
CA ASP A 120 -1.48 -11.58 -8.97
C ASP A 120 -0.98 -10.14 -9.11
N ALA A 121 -0.15 -9.71 -8.14
CA ALA A 121 0.37 -8.35 -8.08
C ALA A 121 1.26 -7.99 -9.26
N THR A 122 1.96 -8.96 -9.85
CA THR A 122 2.87 -8.70 -10.98
C THR A 122 2.11 -8.14 -12.18
N ARG A 123 0.90 -8.66 -12.44
CA ARG A 123 0.03 -8.16 -13.52
C ARG A 123 -0.40 -6.70 -13.31
N LEU A 124 -0.44 -6.25 -12.06
CA LEU A 124 -0.96 -4.94 -11.66
C LEU A 124 0.16 -3.93 -11.39
N LEU A 125 1.42 -4.38 -11.47
CA LEU A 125 2.66 -3.59 -11.47
C LEU A 125 3.43 -3.76 -12.79
N ASP A 126 2.71 -3.85 -13.91
CA ASP A 126 3.28 -3.91 -15.27
C ASP A 126 4.32 -5.03 -15.49
N GLY A 127 4.05 -6.21 -14.92
CA GLY A 127 4.90 -7.39 -14.99
C GLY A 127 6.07 -7.39 -13.99
N LYS A 128 6.20 -6.37 -13.14
CA LYS A 128 7.29 -6.24 -12.17
C LYS A 128 6.85 -6.66 -10.77
N ARG A 129 7.79 -7.12 -9.97
CA ARG A 129 7.66 -7.21 -8.50
C ARG A 129 8.16 -5.91 -7.87
N MET A 130 7.81 -5.68 -6.60
CA MET A 130 8.29 -4.51 -5.85
C MET A 130 9.82 -4.47 -5.79
N GLU A 131 10.44 -5.63 -5.57
CA GLU A 131 11.90 -5.81 -5.53
C GLU A 131 12.58 -5.41 -6.86
N ASP A 132 11.93 -5.67 -8.01
CA ASP A 132 12.46 -5.33 -9.34
C ASP A 132 12.54 -3.82 -9.58
N LEU A 133 11.82 -3.03 -8.79
CA LEU A 133 11.83 -1.56 -8.88
C LEU A 133 13.11 -0.95 -8.30
N ALA A 134 13.87 -1.68 -7.47
CA ALA A 134 15.05 -1.16 -6.79
C ALA A 134 16.06 -0.53 -7.76
N GLU A 135 16.30 -1.15 -8.91
CA GLU A 135 17.23 -0.63 -9.93
C GLU A 135 16.75 0.69 -10.56
N SER A 136 15.45 0.85 -10.81
CA SER A 136 14.90 2.09 -11.37
C SER A 136 14.98 3.29 -10.40
N LEU A 137 15.26 3.04 -9.12
CA LEU A 137 15.40 4.04 -8.06
C LEU A 137 16.86 4.51 -7.89
N ILE A 138 17.78 3.98 -8.70
CA ILE A 138 19.20 4.34 -8.73
C ILE A 138 19.51 4.99 -10.08
N GLN A 139 19.93 6.25 -10.07
CA GLN A 139 20.23 7.00 -11.27
C GLN A 139 21.53 7.78 -11.11
N LYS A 140 22.42 7.66 -12.09
CA LYS A 140 23.67 8.42 -12.12
C LYS A 140 23.41 9.87 -12.55
N PRO A 141 23.86 10.86 -11.78
CA PRO A 141 23.86 12.25 -12.23
C PRO A 141 24.89 12.49 -13.34
N ASP A 142 24.57 13.39 -14.28
CA ASP A 142 25.49 13.75 -15.39
C ASP A 142 26.83 14.31 -14.90
N THR A 143 26.85 14.91 -13.71
CA THR A 143 28.03 15.50 -13.07
C THR A 143 28.92 14.47 -12.35
N MET A 144 28.52 13.19 -12.32
CA MET A 144 29.20 12.14 -11.56
C MET A 144 29.97 11.19 -12.49
N SER A 145 31.19 10.83 -12.07
CA SER A 145 32.01 9.82 -12.76
C SER A 145 31.43 8.40 -12.60
N GLU A 146 31.71 7.54 -13.58
CA GLU A 146 31.28 6.13 -13.54
C GLU A 146 31.83 5.40 -12.32
N THR A 147 33.10 5.62 -11.97
CA THR A 147 33.74 5.01 -10.79
C THR A 147 33.01 5.39 -9.51
N ARG A 148 32.73 6.68 -9.32
CA ARG A 148 32.06 7.15 -8.10
C ARG A 148 30.62 6.63 -8.03
N PHE A 149 29.93 6.57 -9.16
CA PHE A 149 28.60 5.98 -9.23
C PHE A 149 28.60 4.50 -8.86
N ALA A 150 29.55 3.72 -9.37
CA ALA A 150 29.67 2.31 -9.06
C ALA A 150 29.97 2.05 -7.57
N GLU A 151 30.85 2.85 -6.97
CA GLU A 151 31.13 2.82 -5.52
C GLU A 151 29.85 3.06 -4.70
N LEU A 152 29.12 4.14 -4.99
CA LEU A 152 27.89 4.49 -4.27
C LEU A 152 26.79 3.44 -4.48
N LYS A 153 26.67 2.90 -5.70
CA LYS A 153 25.70 1.85 -6.01
C LYS A 153 25.99 0.56 -5.25
N ALA A 154 27.27 0.20 -5.09
CA ALA A 154 27.68 -1.00 -4.34
C ALA A 154 27.39 -0.89 -2.83
N MET A 155 27.21 0.31 -2.29
CA MET A 155 26.78 0.52 -0.90
C MET A 155 25.30 0.20 -0.67
N ILE A 156 24.48 0.14 -1.72
CA ILE A 156 23.03 -0.10 -1.61
C ILE A 156 22.76 -1.60 -1.55
N GLU A 157 23.04 -2.20 -0.39
CA GLU A 157 22.64 -3.58 -0.09
C GLU A 157 22.17 -3.75 1.38
N PRO A 158 21.12 -4.55 1.64
CA PRO A 158 20.23 -5.16 0.66
C PRO A 158 19.33 -4.11 -0.03
N ARG A 159 18.93 -4.40 -1.27
CA ARG A 159 18.02 -3.55 -2.06
C ARG A 159 16.58 -3.61 -1.57
N ILE A 160 16.30 -2.87 -0.51
CA ILE A 160 14.97 -2.80 0.09
C ILE A 160 14.19 -1.61 -0.48
N VAL A 161 12.92 -1.87 -0.78
CA VAL A 161 12.00 -0.89 -1.34
C VAL A 161 10.89 -0.61 -0.33
N SER A 162 10.51 0.66 -0.23
CA SER A 162 9.31 1.10 0.47
C SER A 162 8.32 1.74 -0.50
N ALA A 163 7.03 1.60 -0.19
CA ALA A 163 5.93 2.10 -0.98
C ALA A 163 5.00 2.96 -0.14
N LEU A 164 4.37 3.94 -0.78
CA LEU A 164 3.38 4.81 -0.17
C LEU A 164 2.23 5.02 -1.16
N LEU A 165 1.02 4.65 -0.76
CA LEU A 165 -0.19 5.03 -1.48
C LEU A 165 -0.54 6.48 -1.14
N LEU A 166 -0.83 7.27 -2.18
CA LEU A 166 -1.30 8.64 -1.98
C LEU A 166 -2.81 8.63 -1.66
N GLN A 167 -3.19 9.41 -0.65
CA GLN A 167 -4.59 9.50 -0.22
C GLN A 167 -5.48 10.07 -1.33
N ASN A 168 -5.06 11.19 -1.94
CA ASN A 168 -5.91 11.98 -2.84
C ASN A 168 -5.69 11.68 -4.33
N GLU A 169 -4.85 10.69 -4.65
CA GLU A 169 -4.53 10.31 -6.02
C GLU A 169 -4.42 8.80 -6.13
N ASN A 170 -4.75 8.24 -7.29
CA ASN A 170 -4.54 6.81 -7.57
C ASN A 170 -3.08 6.54 -7.93
N SER A 171 -2.17 6.91 -7.03
CA SER A 171 -0.73 6.90 -7.26
C SER A 171 0.00 6.18 -6.12
N LEU A 172 1.06 5.46 -6.49
CA LEU A 172 1.97 4.76 -5.61
C LEU A 172 3.35 5.41 -5.74
N VAL A 173 3.92 5.89 -4.64
CA VAL A 173 5.29 6.40 -4.61
C VAL A 173 6.21 5.34 -4.03
N VAL A 174 7.31 5.07 -4.74
CA VAL A 174 8.26 4.01 -4.40
C VAL A 174 9.64 4.63 -4.15
N ARG A 175 10.33 4.15 -3.11
CA ARG A 175 11.63 4.67 -2.65
C ARG A 175 12.56 3.54 -2.21
N LEU A 176 13.86 3.77 -2.36
CA LEU A 176 14.89 2.91 -1.78
C LEU A 176 15.09 3.20 -0.30
N SER A 177 15.22 2.12 0.46
CA SER A 177 15.56 2.12 1.87
C SER A 177 17.01 1.69 2.06
N LEU A 178 17.69 2.28 3.05
CA LEU A 178 19.13 2.10 3.27
C LEU A 178 19.42 1.66 4.72
N PRO A 179 18.90 0.50 5.18
CA PRO A 179 18.89 0.19 6.61
C PRO A 179 20.27 -0.02 7.23
N LEU A 180 21.27 -0.40 6.43
CA LEU A 180 22.62 -0.72 6.92
C LEU A 180 23.63 0.44 6.80
N LEU A 181 23.22 1.56 6.21
CA LEU A 181 24.12 2.69 6.01
C LEU A 181 24.12 3.67 7.18
N SER A 182 25.29 4.20 7.50
CA SER A 182 25.45 5.31 8.44
C SER A 182 24.76 6.57 7.93
N ALA A 183 24.55 7.57 8.79
CA ALA A 183 23.97 8.84 8.37
C ALA A 183 24.83 9.57 7.31
N GLU A 184 26.15 9.45 7.41
CA GLU A 184 27.10 10.01 6.44
C GLU A 184 27.01 9.29 5.08
N ASP A 185 27.00 7.96 5.11
CA ASP A 185 26.87 7.15 3.90
C ASP A 185 25.53 7.35 3.20
N LYS A 186 24.43 7.47 3.97
CA LYS A 186 23.11 7.81 3.43
C LYS A 186 23.13 9.15 2.71
N LYS A 187 23.84 10.14 3.25
CA LYS A 187 24.01 11.45 2.59
C LYS A 187 24.78 11.31 1.28
N ALA A 188 25.86 10.54 1.24
CA ALA A 188 26.61 10.30 0.01
C ALA A 188 25.76 9.57 -1.05
N VAL A 189 25.08 8.49 -0.66
CA VAL A 189 24.22 7.67 -1.54
C VAL A 189 22.98 8.42 -2.01
N SER A 190 22.49 9.41 -1.27
CA SER A 190 21.35 10.24 -1.68
C SER A 190 21.55 10.94 -3.04
N ALA A 191 22.81 11.18 -3.43
CA ALA A 191 23.15 11.80 -4.71
C ALA A 191 22.75 10.95 -5.93
N ILE A 192 22.55 9.64 -5.75
CA ILE A 192 22.19 8.70 -6.82
C ILE A 192 20.79 8.10 -6.64
N LYS A 193 20.07 8.50 -5.58
CA LYS A 193 18.73 8.01 -5.29
C LYS A 193 17.68 8.90 -5.94
N VAL A 194 16.69 8.24 -6.51
CA VAL A 194 15.48 8.88 -7.00
C VAL A 194 14.26 8.18 -6.41
N GLN A 195 13.15 8.92 -6.31
CA GLN A 195 11.84 8.32 -6.07
C GLN A 195 11.13 8.16 -7.41
N ARG A 196 10.29 7.13 -7.53
CA ARG A 196 9.41 6.94 -8.69
C ARG A 196 7.97 6.97 -8.26
N SER A 197 7.13 7.58 -9.09
CA SER A 197 5.69 7.61 -8.91
C SER A 197 5.05 6.74 -9.99
N PHE A 198 4.10 5.93 -9.59
CA PHE A 198 3.33 5.11 -10.51
C PHE A 198 1.86 5.48 -10.37
N LYS A 199 1.22 5.81 -11.49
CA LYS A 199 -0.20 6.14 -11.54
C LYS A 199 -0.99 4.96 -12.05
N TRP A 200 -2.09 4.67 -11.37
CA TRP A 200 -3.05 3.67 -11.79
C TRP A 200 -3.84 4.17 -13.00
N ASN A 201 -3.87 3.36 -14.07
CA ASN A 201 -4.54 3.71 -15.32
C ASN A 201 -5.88 2.99 -15.55
N GLY A 202 -6.43 2.32 -14.53
CA GLY A 202 -7.61 1.46 -14.66
C GLY A 202 -7.30 -0.02 -14.84
N LYS A 203 -6.01 -0.38 -15.05
CA LYS A 203 -5.59 -1.78 -15.24
C LYS A 203 -4.32 -2.13 -14.47
N THR A 204 -3.33 -1.24 -14.47
CA THR A 204 -2.03 -1.44 -13.82
C THR A 204 -1.47 -0.10 -13.38
N PHE A 205 -0.53 -0.13 -12.43
CA PHE A 205 0.32 1.01 -12.16
C PHE A 205 1.35 1.18 -13.28
N LYS A 206 1.50 2.42 -13.76
CA LYS A 206 2.49 2.84 -14.78
C LYS A 206 3.32 3.99 -14.25
N GLU A 207 4.62 3.96 -14.48
CA GLU A 207 5.52 5.05 -14.11
C GLU A 207 5.03 6.35 -14.76
N SER A 208 4.95 7.42 -13.96
CA SER A 208 4.41 8.74 -14.33
C SER A 208 5.50 9.77 -14.55
#